data_AF-A0A6I5HBZ3-F1
#
_entry.id   AF-A0A6I5HBZ3-F1
#
_cell.length_a   1.000
_cell.length_b   1.000
_cell.length_c   1.000
_cell.angle_alpha   90.00
_cell.angle_beta   90.00
_cell.angle_gamma   90.00
#
_symmetry.space_group_name_H-M   'P 1'
#
loop_
_entity.id
_entity.type
_entity.pdbx_description
1 polymer ?
#
loop_
_entity_poly.entity_id
_entity_poly.type
_entity_poly.pdbx_seq_one_letter_code
_entity_poly.pdbx_strand_id
1 'polypeptide(L)'
;SGAPGSGSGSGSPRERTAEGDRLTLDLGVPAPPSPFEPAPEPAPEPPREPFRFRASVARPGDALMMCTAGLADPLRGEPALCAYLARRWSCRTPPGLAAFLADAQVRVKGYADDRTAAAVWEA
;
A
#
# COMPACT_ATOMS: atom_id res chain seq x y z
N SER A 1 58.79 -11.88 49.28
CA SER A 1 59.00 -11.05 50.48
C SER A 1 58.35 -9.70 50.31
N GLY A 2 57.54 -9.27 51.29
CA GLY A 2 57.28 -7.86 51.62
C GLY A 2 56.14 -7.13 50.88
N ALA A 3 54.98 -7.02 51.52
CA ALA A 3 54.11 -5.83 51.42
C ALA A 3 54.71 -4.68 52.26
N PRO A 4 54.35 -3.38 52.13
CA PRO A 4 53.01 -2.78 52.40
C PRO A 4 52.68 -1.63 51.41
N GLY A 5 51.62 -0.82 51.43
CA GLY A 5 50.46 -0.56 52.29
C GLY A 5 49.91 0.84 51.93
N SER A 6 48.68 1.13 52.39
CA SER A 6 48.04 2.45 52.59
C SER A 6 47.70 3.37 51.42
N GLY A 7 46.47 3.90 51.48
CA GLY A 7 46.06 5.08 50.72
C GLY A 7 44.56 5.35 50.74
N SER A 8 44.01 5.68 51.92
CA SER A 8 42.68 6.30 52.04
C SER A 8 42.72 7.69 51.41
N GLY A 9 41.90 7.94 50.39
CA GLY A 9 41.81 9.22 49.68
C GLY A 9 40.42 9.81 49.83
N SER A 10 40.27 10.70 50.81
CA SER A 10 39.16 11.63 50.96
C SER A 10 39.11 12.59 49.75
N GLY A 11 37.96 12.66 49.09
CA GLY A 11 37.70 13.62 48.01
C GLY A 11 36.43 14.41 48.31
N SER A 12 36.62 15.65 48.76
CA SER A 12 35.61 16.64 49.13
C SER A 12 34.61 16.95 47.99
N PRO A 13 33.35 17.32 48.30
CA PRO A 13 32.40 17.73 47.27
C PRO A 13 32.81 19.10 46.70
N ARG A 14 32.90 19.20 45.37
CA ARG A 14 33.19 20.48 44.71
C ARG A 14 32.02 21.43 44.92
N GLU A 15 32.34 22.59 45.47
CA GLU A 15 31.43 23.72 45.67
C GLU A 15 30.83 24.17 44.34
N ARG A 16 29.50 24.29 44.32
CA ARG A 16 28.77 25.03 43.29
C ARG A 16 29.08 26.51 43.49
N THR A 17 29.87 27.10 42.60
CA THR A 17 29.87 28.55 42.43
C THR A 17 28.83 28.95 41.41
N ALA A 18 28.09 30.00 41.76
CA ALA A 18 27.08 30.66 40.95
C ALA A 18 27.69 31.32 39.70
N GLU A 19 26.84 31.59 38.71
CA GLU A 19 27.14 32.39 37.51
C GLU A 19 27.86 31.62 36.38
N GLY A 20 27.14 30.75 35.67
CA GLY A 20 27.75 30.12 34.49
C GLY A 20 26.96 29.09 33.70
N ASP A 21 25.62 29.13 33.67
CA ASP A 21 24.87 28.49 32.57
C ASP A 21 23.39 28.94 32.51
N ARG A 22 23.13 30.23 32.23
CA ARG A 22 21.77 30.72 31.98
C ARG A 22 21.35 30.60 30.51
N LEU A 23 22.08 29.83 29.70
CA LEU A 23 21.81 29.66 28.28
C LEU A 23 21.20 28.29 27.93
N THR A 24 20.86 27.44 28.90
CA THR A 24 20.01 26.29 28.64
C THR A 24 18.57 26.76 28.49
N LEU A 25 18.20 27.13 27.26
CA LEU A 25 16.83 27.41 26.88
C LEU A 25 16.08 26.07 26.92
N ASP A 26 15.35 25.81 28.01
CA ASP A 26 14.49 24.65 28.13
C ASP A 26 13.26 24.85 27.21
N LEU A 27 13.40 24.34 25.99
CA LEU A 27 12.43 24.48 24.90
C LEU A 27 11.19 23.59 25.09
N GLY A 28 11.05 22.88 26.23
CA GLY A 28 9.93 21.96 26.46
C GLY A 28 9.87 20.82 25.43
N VAL A 29 10.99 20.52 24.77
CA VAL A 29 11.06 19.47 23.77
C VAL A 29 10.97 18.13 24.50
N PRO A 30 9.95 17.31 24.25
CA PRO A 30 9.89 15.98 24.85
C PRO A 30 11.14 15.20 24.43
N ALA A 31 11.80 14.59 25.41
CA ALA A 31 12.94 13.72 25.13
C ALA A 31 12.51 12.63 24.14
N PRO A 32 13.33 12.32 23.12
CA PRO A 32 13.05 11.18 22.27
C PRO A 32 12.97 9.91 23.13
N PRO A 33 12.10 8.95 22.79
CA PRO A 33 11.97 7.72 23.55
C PRO A 33 13.33 7.02 23.66
N SER A 34 13.59 6.41 24.81
CA SER A 34 14.85 5.71 25.03
C SER A 34 14.98 4.56 24.02
N PRO A 35 16.12 4.38 23.34
CA PRO A 35 16.33 3.24 22.45
C PRO A 35 16.33 1.89 23.19
N PHE A 36 16.35 1.91 24.53
CA PHE A 36 16.28 0.74 25.40
C PHE A 36 14.92 0.57 26.08
N GLU A 37 13.96 1.48 25.86
CA GLU A 37 12.57 1.22 26.24
C GLU A 37 11.95 0.25 25.23
N PRO A 38 11.28 -0.82 25.70
CA PRO A 38 10.51 -1.68 24.82
C PRO A 38 9.49 -0.82 24.06
N ALA A 39 9.46 -0.97 22.73
CA ALA A 39 8.42 -0.33 21.93
C ALA A 39 7.05 -0.77 22.45
N PRO A 40 6.06 0.14 22.55
CA PRO A 40 4.71 -0.25 22.92
C PRO A 40 4.21 -1.33 21.95
N GLU A 41 3.55 -2.36 22.49
CA GLU A 41 3.00 -3.42 21.64
C GLU A 41 2.06 -2.81 20.61
N PRO A 42 2.21 -3.15 19.31
CA PRO A 42 1.30 -2.66 18.30
C PRO A 42 -0.11 -3.13 18.62
N ALA A 43 -1.08 -2.23 18.41
CA ALA A 43 -2.48 -2.61 18.51
C ALA A 43 -2.78 -3.82 17.59
N PRO A 44 -3.66 -4.75 17.99
CA PRO A 44 -4.00 -5.89 17.17
C PRO A 44 -4.50 -5.41 15.80
N GLU A 45 -3.91 -5.92 14.73
CA GLU A 45 -4.36 -5.61 13.37
C GLU A 45 -5.83 -6.03 13.22
N PRO A 46 -6.68 -5.21 12.57
CA PRO A 46 -8.02 -5.64 12.26
C PRO A 46 -7.95 -6.91 11.38
N PRO A 47 -8.87 -7.87 11.58
CA PRO A 47 -8.88 -9.08 10.78
C PRO A 47 -9.01 -8.73 9.30
N ARG A 48 -8.14 -9.32 8.48
CA ARG A 48 -8.18 -9.12 7.02
C ARG A 48 -9.50 -9.67 6.47
N GLU A 49 -10.05 -8.98 5.48
CA GLU A 49 -11.18 -9.53 4.74
C GLU A 49 -10.78 -10.89 4.12
N PRO A 50 -11.63 -11.93 4.22
CA PRO A 50 -11.36 -13.21 3.57
C PRO A 50 -11.25 -13.05 2.06
N PHE A 51 -10.41 -13.89 1.43
CA PHE A 51 -10.36 -13.97 -0.02
C PHE A 51 -11.72 -14.40 -0.58
N ARG A 52 -12.27 -13.60 -1.50
CA ARG A 52 -13.52 -13.90 -2.19
C ARG A 52 -13.22 -14.63 -3.49
N PHE A 53 -13.75 -15.84 -3.65
CA PHE A 53 -13.70 -16.58 -4.91
C PHE A 53 -15.11 -16.80 -5.45
N ARG A 54 -15.24 -16.86 -6.77
CA ARG A 54 -16.48 -17.22 -7.46
C ARG A 54 -16.16 -18.14 -8.62
N ALA A 55 -16.67 -19.36 -8.59
CA ALA A 55 -16.66 -20.24 -9.74
C ALA A 55 -17.69 -19.77 -10.77
N SER A 56 -17.28 -19.71 -12.03
CA SER A 56 -18.17 -19.41 -13.17
C SER A 56 -17.92 -20.46 -14.24
N VAL A 57 -19.00 -21.04 -14.78
CA VAL A 57 -18.93 -22.01 -15.88
C VAL A 57 -19.14 -21.26 -17.19
N ALA A 58 -18.12 -21.28 -18.06
CA ALA A 58 -18.19 -20.69 -19.40
C ALA A 58 -18.68 -21.72 -20.42
N ARG A 59 -19.25 -21.23 -21.52
CA ARG A 59 -19.60 -22.00 -22.72
C ARG A 59 -18.73 -21.54 -23.89
N PRO A 60 -18.50 -22.38 -24.90
CA PRO A 60 -17.81 -21.96 -26.12
C PRO A 60 -18.41 -20.67 -26.70
N GLY A 61 -17.58 -19.65 -26.90
CA GLY A 61 -17.98 -18.31 -27.33
C GLY A 61 -18.19 -17.29 -26.19
N ASP A 62 -18.11 -17.70 -24.92
CA ASP A 62 -18.09 -16.78 -23.79
C ASP A 62 -16.70 -16.12 -23.63
N ALA A 63 -16.70 -14.89 -23.14
CA ALA A 63 -15.51 -14.16 -22.75
C ALA A 63 -15.63 -13.69 -21.30
N LEU A 64 -14.61 -13.98 -20.48
CA LEU A 64 -14.47 -13.47 -19.12
C LEU A 64 -13.41 -12.37 -19.10
N MET A 65 -13.73 -11.25 -18.45
CA MET A 65 -12.84 -10.09 -18.36
C MET A 65 -12.64 -9.64 -16.90
N MET A 66 -11.41 -9.29 -16.58
CA MET A 66 -11.03 -8.53 -15.39
C MET A 66 -10.47 -7.17 -15.81
N CYS A 67 -10.86 -6.11 -15.12
CA CYS A 67 -10.35 -4.77 -15.41
C CYS A 67 -10.34 -3.85 -14.18
N THR A 68 -9.60 -2.75 -14.32
CA THR A 68 -9.58 -1.65 -13.33
C THR A 68 -10.78 -0.72 -13.52
N ALA A 69 -10.98 0.19 -12.56
CA ALA A 69 -12.06 1.19 -12.59
C ALA A 69 -12.11 2.01 -13.89
N GLY A 70 -10.95 2.37 -14.46
CA GLY A 70 -10.89 3.15 -15.71
C GLY A 70 -11.57 2.50 -16.92
N LEU A 71 -11.87 1.20 -16.88
CA LEU A 71 -12.72 0.51 -17.85
C LEU A 71 -14.03 -0.01 -17.25
N ALA A 72 -14.07 -0.41 -15.98
CA ALA A 72 -15.28 -0.87 -15.33
C ALA A 72 -16.36 0.24 -15.22
N ASP A 73 -15.95 1.48 -14.99
CA ASP A 73 -16.87 2.60 -14.81
C ASP A 73 -17.59 2.99 -16.11
N PRO A 74 -16.93 3.16 -17.27
CA PRO A 74 -17.65 3.36 -18.53
C PRO A 74 -18.51 2.16 -18.93
N LEU A 75 -18.13 0.92 -18.59
CA LEU A 75 -18.98 -0.25 -18.84
C LEU A 75 -20.32 -0.18 -18.07
N ARG A 76 -20.29 0.26 -16.82
CA ARG A 76 -21.52 0.44 -16.01
C ARG A 76 -22.31 1.68 -16.40
N GLY A 77 -21.63 2.75 -16.79
CA GLY A 77 -22.24 4.04 -17.10
C GLY A 77 -22.79 4.18 -18.52
N GLU A 78 -22.24 3.45 -19.49
CA GLU A 78 -22.62 3.54 -20.91
C GLU A 78 -23.02 2.15 -21.47
N PRO A 79 -24.32 1.84 -21.53
CA PRO A 79 -24.82 0.58 -22.06
C PRO A 79 -24.39 0.30 -23.51
N ALA A 80 -24.19 1.35 -24.33
CA ALA A 80 -23.75 1.17 -25.71
C ALA A 80 -22.33 0.58 -25.80
N LEU A 81 -21.43 0.88 -24.85
CA LEU A 81 -20.10 0.29 -24.80
C LEU A 81 -20.18 -1.20 -24.48
N CYS A 82 -21.00 -1.58 -23.50
CA CYS A 82 -21.23 -2.99 -23.17
C CYS A 82 -21.78 -3.77 -24.37
N ALA A 83 -22.79 -3.22 -25.06
CA ALA A 83 -23.37 -3.85 -26.24
C ALA A 83 -22.37 -3.97 -27.40
N TYR A 84 -21.52 -2.95 -27.60
CA TYR A 84 -20.46 -2.97 -28.60
C TYR A 84 -19.46 -4.11 -28.34
N LEU A 85 -18.95 -4.21 -27.12
CA LEU A 85 -17.97 -5.24 -26.76
C LEU A 85 -18.58 -6.64 -26.79
N ALA A 86 -19.80 -6.81 -26.26
CA ALA A 86 -20.51 -8.09 -26.30
C ALA A 86 -20.66 -8.62 -27.74
N ARG A 87 -20.98 -7.75 -28.70
CA ARG A 87 -21.09 -8.14 -30.13
C ARG A 87 -19.75 -8.52 -30.74
N ARG A 88 -18.66 -7.84 -30.37
CA ARG A 88 -17.34 -8.10 -30.94
C ARG A 88 -16.68 -9.33 -30.33
N TRP A 89 -16.95 -9.60 -29.07
CA TRP A 89 -16.30 -10.67 -28.32
C TRP A 89 -17.11 -11.97 -28.27
N SER A 90 -18.34 -12.01 -28.81
CA SER A 90 -19.18 -13.22 -28.91
C SER A 90 -18.70 -14.27 -29.93
N CYS A 91 -17.51 -14.09 -30.50
CA CYS A 91 -16.92 -15.02 -31.46
C CYS A 91 -16.08 -16.08 -30.73
N ARG A 92 -16.04 -17.31 -31.25
CA ARG A 92 -15.20 -18.40 -30.69
C ARG A 92 -13.69 -18.14 -30.76
N THR A 93 -13.26 -17.25 -31.66
CA THR A 93 -11.85 -16.91 -31.80
C THR A 93 -11.55 -15.61 -31.06
N PRO A 94 -10.58 -15.59 -30.11
CA PRO A 94 -10.16 -14.37 -29.46
C PRO A 94 -9.70 -13.31 -30.48
N PRO A 95 -9.90 -12.02 -30.21
CA PRO A 95 -9.33 -10.96 -31.03
C PRO A 95 -7.80 -11.01 -30.98
N GLY A 96 -7.14 -10.66 -32.08
CA GLY A 96 -5.70 -10.39 -32.04
C GLY A 96 -5.38 -9.18 -31.14
N LEU A 97 -4.14 -9.07 -30.67
CA LEU A 97 -3.72 -8.05 -29.69
C LEU A 97 -4.14 -6.62 -30.06
N ALA A 98 -3.94 -6.21 -31.32
CA ALA A 98 -4.31 -4.87 -31.77
C ALA A 98 -5.83 -4.63 -31.70
N ALA A 99 -6.64 -5.63 -32.07
CA ALA A 99 -8.09 -5.53 -31.99
C ALA A 99 -8.57 -5.51 -30.52
N PHE A 100 -7.95 -6.31 -29.65
CA PHE A 100 -8.20 -6.28 -28.21
C PHE A 100 -7.91 -4.90 -27.62
N LEU A 101 -6.75 -4.32 -27.92
CA LEU A 101 -6.37 -3.00 -27.43
C LEU A 101 -7.26 -1.89 -27.99
N ALA A 102 -7.72 -1.99 -29.25
CA ALA A 102 -8.66 -1.05 -29.82
C ALA A 102 -10.01 -1.10 -29.08
N ASP A 103 -10.50 -2.30 -28.79
CA ASP A 103 -11.76 -2.52 -28.06
C ASP A 103 -11.67 -2.01 -26.62
N ALA A 104 -10.58 -2.31 -25.90
CA ALA A 104 -10.36 -1.83 -24.54
C ALA A 104 -10.18 -0.30 -24.44
N GLN A 105 -9.80 0.37 -25.54
CA GLN A 105 -9.55 1.81 -25.59
C GLN A 105 -10.72 2.63 -26.18
N VAL A 106 -11.88 2.03 -26.46
CA VAL A 106 -13.05 2.76 -26.96
C VAL A 106 -13.41 3.89 -25.99
N ARG A 107 -13.42 5.12 -26.50
CA ARG A 107 -13.61 6.32 -25.68
C ARG A 107 -15.09 6.53 -25.38
N VAL A 108 -15.38 6.85 -24.12
CA VAL A 108 -16.69 7.33 -23.66
C VAL A 108 -16.45 8.68 -23.00
N LYS A 109 -17.27 9.68 -23.33
CA LYS A 109 -17.10 11.03 -22.78
C LYS A 109 -17.22 10.99 -21.25
N GLY A 110 -16.32 11.68 -20.57
CA GLY A 110 -16.29 11.70 -19.10
C GLY A 110 -15.46 10.59 -18.46
N TYR A 111 -14.91 9.66 -19.24
CA TYR A 111 -14.05 8.56 -18.75
C TYR A 111 -12.68 8.62 -19.43
N ALA A 112 -11.68 9.06 -18.68
CA ALA A 112 -10.32 9.28 -19.19
C ALA A 112 -9.23 8.58 -18.37
N ASP A 113 -9.61 7.81 -17.35
CA ASP A 113 -8.67 7.12 -16.47
C ASP A 113 -7.92 6.00 -17.21
N ASP A 114 -6.75 5.65 -16.66
CA ASP A 114 -5.94 4.55 -17.15
C ASP A 114 -6.69 3.22 -17.12
N ARG A 115 -6.52 2.43 -18.17
CA ARG A 115 -7.25 1.19 -18.40
C ARG A 115 -6.32 0.00 -18.34
N THR A 116 -6.65 -0.95 -17.48
CA THR A 116 -6.03 -2.28 -17.44
C THR A 116 -7.12 -3.32 -17.65
N ALA A 117 -6.86 -4.27 -18.55
CA ALA A 117 -7.78 -5.35 -18.88
C ALA A 117 -7.03 -6.65 -19.12
N ALA A 118 -7.57 -7.74 -18.59
CA ALA A 118 -7.20 -9.10 -18.93
C ALA A 118 -8.48 -9.86 -19.28
N ALA A 119 -8.46 -10.63 -20.36
CA ALA A 119 -9.62 -11.39 -20.79
C ALA A 119 -9.22 -12.80 -21.25
N VAL A 120 -10.13 -13.74 -21.03
CA VAL A 120 -10.02 -15.15 -21.40
C VAL A 120 -11.27 -15.51 -22.19
N TRP A 121 -11.10 -16.26 -23.28
CA TRP A 121 -12.18 -16.75 -24.12
C TRP A 121 -12.26 -18.26 -24.00
N GLU A 122 -13.49 -18.76 -23.93
CA GLU A 122 -13.77 -20.20 -23.98
C GLU A 122 -13.98 -20.62 -25.43
N ALA A 123 -13.22 -21.62 -25.88
CA ALA A 123 -13.15 -22.07 -27.28
C ALA A 123 -14.19 -23.14 -27.65
#